data_AF-A0A381YN39-F1
#
_entry.id   AF-A0A381YN39-F1
#
_cell.length_a   1.000
_cell.length_b   1.000
_cell.length_c   1.000
_cell.angle_alpha   90.00
_cell.angle_beta   90.00
_cell.angle_gamma   90.00
#
_symmetry.space_group_name_H-M   'P 1'
#
loop_
_entity.id
_entity.type
_entity.pdbx_description
1 polymer ?
#
loop_
_entity_poly.entity_id
_entity_poly.type
_entity_poly.pdbx_seq_one_letter_code
_entity_poly.pdbx_strand_id
1 'polypeptide(L)'
;MTTANNSNNNLSPWQPGQSGNPSGRPKGTRDLAGYVLETTDGGKELVDALICIARGVMPNVAAQESSRPRKDQQVRSADRLKAIEMLLDRGFGRSPQQLDIAHSVSDRPLESLSDATLQLLVENARQLEEGIGNIVITV
;
A
#
# COMPACT_ATOMS: atom_id res chain seq x y z
N MET A 1 -17.21 -21.17 -31.96
CA MET A 1 -17.58 -21.26 -30.53
C MET A 1 -18.53 -20.12 -30.23
N THR A 2 -19.83 -20.42 -30.14
CA THR A 2 -20.90 -19.43 -30.00
C THR A 2 -21.23 -19.29 -28.52
N THR A 3 -20.83 -18.20 -27.88
CA THR A 3 -21.12 -17.94 -26.46
C THR A 3 -22.48 -17.25 -26.35
N ALA A 4 -23.41 -17.89 -25.64
CA ALA A 4 -24.75 -17.40 -25.40
C ALA A 4 -24.72 -16.11 -24.54
N ASN A 5 -25.22 -15.00 -25.10
CA ASN A 5 -25.50 -13.79 -24.34
C ASN A 5 -26.79 -14.02 -23.53
N ASN A 6 -26.63 -14.20 -22.22
CA ASN A 6 -27.74 -14.30 -21.29
C ASN A 6 -28.27 -12.88 -20.98
N SER A 7 -29.52 -12.60 -21.34
CA SER A 7 -30.15 -11.25 -21.30
C SER A 7 -30.38 -10.67 -19.89
N ASN A 8 -29.87 -11.32 -18.84
CA ASN A 8 -30.13 -10.97 -17.43
C ASN A 8 -28.93 -10.36 -16.68
N ASN A 9 -27.83 -10.03 -17.37
CA ASN A 9 -26.71 -9.32 -16.72
C ASN A 9 -26.84 -7.81 -16.95
N ASN A 10 -27.15 -7.06 -15.89
CA ASN A 10 -27.09 -5.59 -15.82
C ASN A 10 -25.65 -5.03 -15.93
N LEU A 11 -24.74 -5.77 -16.57
CA LEU A 11 -23.34 -5.39 -16.73
C LEU A 11 -23.16 -4.91 -18.17
N SER A 12 -22.92 -3.62 -18.33
CA SER A 12 -22.56 -3.04 -19.62
C SER A 12 -21.24 -3.66 -20.13
N PRO A 13 -21.17 -4.06 -21.41
CA PRO A 13 -19.93 -4.58 -21.99
C PRO A 13 -18.80 -3.56 -21.88
N TRP A 14 -17.58 -4.05 -21.62
CA TRP A 14 -16.35 -3.25 -21.59
C TRP A 14 -16.11 -2.58 -22.95
N GLN A 15 -15.89 -1.26 -22.96
CA GLN A 15 -15.50 -0.57 -24.18
C GLN A 15 -14.03 -0.89 -24.52
N PRO A 16 -13.70 -1.21 -25.79
CA PRO A 16 -12.31 -1.39 -26.21
C PRO A 16 -11.46 -0.16 -25.83
N GLY A 17 -10.38 -0.38 -25.06
CA GLY A 17 -9.50 0.70 -24.58
C GLY A 17 -9.86 1.28 -23.20
N GLN A 18 -10.94 0.80 -22.55
CA GLN A 18 -11.33 1.26 -21.23
C GLN A 18 -11.11 0.15 -20.20
N SER A 19 -10.01 0.23 -19.44
CA SER A 19 -9.72 -0.67 -18.34
C SER A 19 -10.43 -0.21 -17.06
N GLY A 20 -11.18 -1.10 -16.41
CA GLY A 20 -11.68 -0.90 -15.05
C GLY A 20 -13.20 -0.88 -14.95
N ASN A 21 -13.74 -1.61 -13.95
CA ASN A 21 -15.17 -1.82 -13.73
C ASN A 21 -15.96 -0.51 -13.83
N PRO A 22 -16.91 -0.35 -14.77
CA PRO A 22 -17.74 0.86 -14.84
C PRO A 22 -18.64 0.99 -13.60
N SER A 23 -18.99 -0.12 -12.96
CA SER A 23 -19.58 -0.18 -11.61
C SER A 23 -18.50 -0.32 -10.53
N GLY A 24 -17.30 0.16 -10.80
CA GLY A 24 -16.22 0.23 -9.84
C GLY A 24 -16.65 0.99 -8.59
N ARG A 25 -15.74 1.08 -7.62
CA ARG A 25 -16.04 1.70 -6.33
C ARG A 25 -16.67 3.09 -6.52
N PRO A 26 -17.92 3.31 -6.10
CA PRO A 26 -18.58 4.60 -6.28
C PRO A 26 -17.77 5.71 -5.60
N LYS A 27 -17.61 6.83 -6.29
CA LYS A 27 -16.91 8.01 -5.74
C LYS A 27 -17.68 8.51 -4.51
N GLY A 28 -17.00 8.68 -3.38
CA GLY A 28 -17.59 9.22 -2.15
C GLY A 28 -18.20 8.17 -1.19
N THR A 29 -18.21 6.88 -1.52
CA THR A 29 -18.45 5.87 -0.48
C THR A 29 -17.21 5.85 0.41
N ARG A 30 -17.33 6.10 1.71
CA ARG A 30 -16.23 5.83 2.63
C ARG A 30 -16.14 4.32 2.81
N ASP A 31 -15.04 3.69 2.39
CA ASP A 31 -14.90 2.25 2.67
C ASP A 31 -14.52 2.11 4.12
N LEU A 32 -14.84 0.94 4.64
CA LEU A 32 -14.38 0.53 5.95
C LEU A 32 -12.86 0.68 6.09
N ALA A 33 -12.09 0.42 5.03
CA ALA A 33 -10.64 0.58 5.03
C ALA A 33 -10.22 2.05 5.26
N GLY A 34 -10.81 2.99 4.52
CA GLY A 34 -10.57 4.42 4.68
C GLY A 34 -11.03 4.94 6.02
N TYR A 35 -12.17 4.44 6.54
CA TYR A 35 -12.59 4.75 7.90
C TYR A 35 -11.55 4.33 8.92
N VAL A 36 -11.14 3.05 8.88
CA VAL A 36 -10.17 2.50 9.82
C VAL A 36 -8.88 3.29 9.78
N LEU A 37 -8.33 3.56 8.58
CA LEU A 37 -7.11 4.35 8.41
C LEU A 37 -7.24 5.75 9.02
N GLU A 38 -8.34 6.45 8.74
CA GLU A 38 -8.58 7.80 9.27
C GLU A 38 -8.70 7.79 10.81
N THR A 39 -9.48 6.86 11.37
CA THR A 39 -9.71 6.79 12.82
C THR A 39 -8.55 6.27 13.63
N THR A 40 -7.57 5.62 13.01
CA THR A 40 -6.45 4.99 13.72
C THR A 40 -5.11 5.68 13.44
N ASP A 41 -5.16 6.91 12.89
CA ASP A 41 -3.99 7.68 12.47
C ASP A 41 -3.07 6.86 11.55
N GLY A 42 -3.65 6.35 10.45
CA GLY A 42 -2.95 5.47 9.51
C GLY A 42 -2.59 4.09 10.10
N GLY A 43 -3.23 3.68 11.19
CA GLY A 43 -2.96 2.43 11.90
C GLY A 43 -1.93 2.56 13.03
N LYS A 44 -1.37 3.76 13.27
CA LYS A 44 -0.40 4.01 14.34
C LYS A 44 -0.95 3.62 15.72
N GLU A 45 -2.20 3.97 16.02
CA GLU A 45 -2.83 3.63 17.30
C GLU A 45 -2.90 2.12 17.55
N LEU A 46 -3.15 1.34 16.49
CA LEU A 46 -3.20 -0.12 16.56
C LEU A 46 -1.80 -0.71 16.83
N VAL A 47 -0.77 -0.15 16.21
CA VAL A 47 0.63 -0.55 16.44
C VAL A 47 1.05 -0.21 17.86
N ASP A 48 0.72 0.99 18.35
CA ASP A 48 1.01 1.41 19.72
C ASP A 48 0.33 0.48 20.75
N ALA A 49 -0.92 0.05 20.49
CA ALA A 49 -1.61 -0.93 21.31
C ALA A 49 -0.94 -2.31 21.30
N LEU A 50 -0.52 -2.81 20.13
CA LEU A 50 0.23 -4.07 20.02
C LEU A 50 1.56 -4.03 20.77
N ILE A 51 2.27 -2.89 20.73
CA ILE A 51 3.51 -2.68 21.49
C ILE A 51 3.23 -2.72 22.99
N CYS A 52 2.16 -2.08 23.48
CA CYS A 52 1.73 -2.17 24.88
C CYS A 52 1.51 -3.62 25.30
N ILE A 53 0.75 -4.40 24.50
CA ILE A 53 0.48 -5.81 24.77
C ILE A 53 1.78 -6.63 24.80
N ALA A 54 2.67 -6.47 23.82
CA ALA A 54 3.96 -7.17 23.78
C ALA A 54 4.82 -6.89 25.04
N ARG A 55 4.77 -5.65 25.54
CA ARG A 55 5.44 -5.22 26.78
C ARG A 55 4.72 -5.68 28.06
N GLY A 56 3.54 -6.29 27.95
CA GLY A 56 2.76 -6.79 29.08
C GLY A 56 1.87 -5.72 29.73
N VAL A 57 1.69 -4.58 29.08
CA VAL A 57 0.84 -3.47 29.53
C VAL A 57 -0.49 -3.53 28.78
N MET A 58 -1.61 -3.46 29.50
CA MET A 58 -2.92 -3.38 28.85
C MET A 58 -3.07 -2.03 28.17
N PRO A 59 -3.33 -1.98 26.85
CA PRO A 59 -3.61 -0.73 26.16
C PRO A 59 -4.93 -0.15 26.69
N ASN A 60 -5.00 1.17 26.76
CA ASN A 60 -6.22 1.89 27.13
C ASN A 60 -7.22 1.85 25.96
N VAL A 61 -7.83 0.68 25.74
CA VAL A 61 -9.01 0.56 24.89
C VAL A 61 -10.20 0.88 25.78
N ALA A 62 -11.04 1.84 25.38
CA ALA A 62 -12.29 2.11 26.09
C ALA A 62 -13.06 0.80 26.22
N ALA A 63 -12.97 0.17 27.40
CA ALA A 63 -13.68 -1.06 27.68
C ALA A 63 -15.16 -0.77 27.46
N GLN A 64 -15.88 -1.68 26.80
CA GLN A 64 -17.35 -1.63 26.83
C GLN A 64 -17.80 -1.36 28.27
N GLU A 65 -18.70 -0.39 28.44
CA GLU A 65 -19.16 0.17 29.73
C GLU A 65 -19.62 -0.88 30.76
N SER A 66 -19.79 -2.14 30.35
CA SER A 66 -20.16 -3.29 31.18
C SER A 66 -18.98 -3.98 31.89
N SER A 67 -17.72 -3.65 31.59
CA SER A 67 -16.56 -4.39 32.11
C SER A 67 -15.68 -3.52 33.02
N ARG A 68 -15.78 -3.76 34.34
CA ARG A 68 -14.88 -3.14 35.33
C ARG A 68 -13.42 -3.50 35.02
N PRO A 69 -12.47 -2.55 35.07
CA PRO A 69 -11.06 -2.86 34.91
C PRO A 69 -10.62 -3.76 36.07
N ARG A 70 -10.19 -4.98 35.79
CA ARG A 70 -9.67 -5.87 36.84
C ARG A 70 -8.35 -5.30 37.36
N LYS A 71 -8.24 -5.23 38.68
CA LYS A 71 -7.04 -4.79 39.42
C LYS A 71 -5.78 -5.60 39.07
N ASP A 72 -5.95 -6.78 38.47
CA ASP A 72 -4.89 -7.70 38.03
C ASP A 72 -4.98 -7.99 36.52
N GLN A 73 -5.37 -7.01 35.70
CA GLN A 73 -5.43 -7.18 34.24
C GLN A 73 -4.01 -7.25 33.64
N GLN A 74 -3.28 -8.32 33.97
CA GLN A 74 -2.02 -8.66 33.36
C GLN A 74 -2.27 -9.32 32.00
N VAL A 75 -1.54 -8.89 30.98
CA VAL A 75 -1.61 -9.49 29.65
C VAL A 75 -1.14 -10.94 29.72
N ARG A 76 -1.96 -11.88 29.22
CA ARG A 76 -1.57 -13.29 29.21
C ARG A 76 -0.36 -13.49 28.30
N SER A 77 0.52 -14.43 28.66
CA SER A 77 1.71 -14.75 27.85
C SER A 77 1.38 -15.09 26.40
N ALA A 78 0.23 -15.73 26.13
CA ALA A 78 -0.23 -16.02 24.77
C ALA A 78 -0.53 -14.75 23.96
N ASP A 79 -1.18 -13.75 24.58
CA ASP A 79 -1.51 -12.48 23.92
C ASP A 79 -0.23 -11.69 23.61
N ARG A 80 0.76 -11.75 24.51
CA ARG A 80 2.09 -11.17 24.28
C ARG A 80 2.78 -11.80 23.08
N LEU A 81 2.83 -13.14 23.03
CA LEU A 81 3.42 -13.86 21.90
C LEU A 81 2.70 -13.55 20.59
N LYS A 82 1.36 -13.44 20.62
CA LYS A 82 0.58 -13.10 19.43
C LYS A 82 0.85 -11.68 18.94
N ALA A 83 0.98 -10.71 19.85
CA ALA A 83 1.34 -9.35 19.49
C ALA A 83 2.74 -9.27 18.86
N ILE A 84 3.71 -10.02 19.42
CA ILE A 84 5.06 -10.12 18.85
C ILE A 84 5.02 -10.75 17.45
N GLU A 85 4.28 -11.84 17.27
CA GLU A 85 4.09 -12.49 15.95
C GLU A 85 3.53 -11.51 14.91
N MET A 86 2.47 -10.77 15.25
CA MET A 86 1.86 -9.78 14.36
C MET A 86 2.82 -8.63 13.99
N LEU A 87 3.63 -8.19 14.94
CA LEU A 87 4.65 -7.16 14.70
C LEU A 87 5.78 -7.69 13.81
N LEU A 88 6.23 -8.94 14.01
CA LEU A 88 7.26 -9.56 13.18
C LEU A 88 6.80 -9.75 11.74
N ASP A 89 5.55 -10.19 11.54
CA ASP A 89 4.92 -10.39 10.23
C ASP A 89 4.82 -9.12 9.37
N ARG A 90 4.90 -7.94 9.99
CA ARG A 90 4.67 -6.65 9.31
C ARG A 90 5.85 -5.68 9.40
N GLY A 91 6.59 -5.68 10.49
CA GLY A 91 7.61 -4.66 10.80
C GLY A 91 8.95 -4.88 10.12
N PHE A 92 9.29 -6.12 9.77
CA PHE A 92 10.60 -6.44 9.18
C PHE A 92 10.56 -6.66 7.66
N GLY A 93 9.38 -6.47 7.04
CA GLY A 93 9.16 -6.71 5.63
C GLY A 93 9.16 -8.20 5.26
N ARG A 94 8.74 -8.50 4.03
CA ARG A 94 9.00 -9.82 3.44
C ARG A 94 10.33 -9.78 2.70
N SER A 95 11.03 -10.91 2.66
CA SER A 95 12.19 -11.08 1.78
C SER A 95 11.82 -10.65 0.36
N PRO A 96 12.66 -9.88 -0.35
CA PRO A 96 12.44 -9.54 -1.76
C PRO A 96 12.12 -10.81 -2.54
N GLN A 97 11.04 -10.78 -3.33
CA GLN A 97 10.69 -11.93 -4.15
C GLN A 97 11.76 -12.10 -5.20
N GLN A 98 12.52 -13.20 -5.13
CA GLN A 98 13.51 -13.54 -6.14
C GLN A 98 12.74 -13.89 -7.43
N LEU A 99 12.74 -12.96 -8.37
CA LEU A 99 12.18 -13.18 -9.70
C LEU A 99 13.25 -13.86 -10.55
N ASP A 100 12.99 -15.10 -10.95
CA ASP A 100 13.77 -15.73 -12.02
C ASP A 100 13.31 -15.14 -13.34
N ILE A 101 14.00 -14.09 -13.78
CA ILE A 101 13.72 -13.46 -15.07
C ILE A 101 14.41 -14.32 -16.12
N ALA A 102 13.67 -15.31 -16.65
CA ALA A 102 14.12 -16.24 -17.70
C ALA A 102 14.52 -15.56 -19.03
N HIS A 103 14.36 -14.24 -19.12
CA HIS A 103 14.85 -13.43 -20.21
C HIS A 103 15.73 -12.33 -19.63
N SER A 104 17.02 -12.34 -19.98
CA SER A 104 17.85 -11.16 -19.80
C SER A 104 17.06 -9.97 -20.36
N VAL A 105 16.75 -8.98 -19.53
CA VAL A 105 16.56 -7.63 -20.07
C VAL A 105 17.86 -7.41 -20.81
N SER A 106 17.81 -7.49 -22.14
CA SER A 106 19.00 -7.22 -22.93
C SER A 106 19.44 -5.87 -22.41
N ASP A 107 20.63 -5.79 -21.81
CA ASP A 107 21.33 -4.54 -21.59
C ASP A 107 21.40 -3.95 -22.98
N ARG A 108 20.38 -3.18 -23.38
CA ARG A 108 20.33 -2.52 -24.67
C ARG A 108 21.42 -1.48 -24.51
N PRO A 109 22.62 -1.73 -25.05
CA PRO A 109 23.72 -0.83 -24.81
C PRO A 109 23.30 0.51 -25.43
N LEU A 110 23.91 1.60 -24.98
CA LEU A 110 23.70 2.93 -25.58
C LEU A 110 23.84 2.88 -27.12
N GLU A 111 24.61 1.94 -27.64
CA GLU A 111 24.82 1.60 -29.05
C GLU A 111 23.53 1.33 -29.85
N SER A 112 22.45 0.90 -29.17
CA SER A 112 21.14 0.66 -29.81
C SER A 112 20.29 1.92 -29.97
N LEU A 113 20.71 3.04 -29.36
CA LEU A 113 20.08 4.33 -29.51
C LEU A 113 20.72 5.07 -30.69
N SER A 114 19.90 5.70 -31.51
CA SER A 114 20.42 6.59 -32.56
C SER A 114 21.07 7.83 -31.95
N ASP A 115 22.06 8.41 -32.64
CA ASP A 115 22.71 9.66 -32.21
C ASP A 115 21.70 10.79 -31.94
N ALA A 116 20.61 10.85 -32.71
CA ALA A 116 19.52 11.81 -32.50
C ALA A 116 18.80 11.60 -31.16
N THR A 117 18.60 10.36 -30.75
CA THR A 117 18.00 10.02 -29.45
C THR A 117 18.94 10.37 -28.31
N LEU A 118 20.24 10.15 -28.47
CA LEU A 118 21.27 10.52 -27.49
C LEU A 118 21.37 12.04 -27.32
N GLN A 119 21.33 12.81 -28.42
CA GLN A 119 21.30 14.27 -28.36
C GLN A 119 20.05 14.79 -27.65
N LEU A 120 18.89 14.18 -27.89
CA LEU A 120 17.64 14.55 -27.20
C LEU A 120 17.73 14.29 -25.68
N LEU A 121 18.35 13.19 -25.26
CA LEU A 121 18.59 12.88 -23.84
C LEU A 121 19.51 13.91 -23.17
N VAL A 122 20.58 14.33 -23.85
CA VAL A 122 21.50 15.36 -23.35
C VAL A 122 20.80 16.71 -23.21
N GLU A 123 19.99 17.11 -24.19
CA GLU A 123 19.26 18.38 -24.12
C GLU A 123 18.19 18.38 -23.02
N ASN A 124 17.48 17.26 -22.83
CA ASN A 124 16.54 17.10 -21.73
C ASN A 124 17.25 17.17 -20.36
N ALA A 125 18.43 16.57 -20.22
CA ALA A 125 19.22 16.65 -18.99
C ALA A 125 19.68 18.08 -18.69
N ARG A 126 20.11 18.82 -19.72
CA ARG A 126 20.50 20.24 -19.62
C ARG A 126 19.34 21.13 -19.18
N GLN A 127 18.15 20.91 -19.73
CA GLN A 127 16.93 21.62 -19.31
C GLN A 127 16.53 21.33 -17.86
N LEU A 128 16.78 20.11 -17.37
CA LEU A 128 16.55 19.77 -15.97
C LEU A 128 17.55 20.47 -15.04
N GLU A 129 18.83 20.53 -15.37
CA GLU A 129 19.82 21.30 -14.60
C GLU A 129 19.50 22.80 -14.58
N GLU A 130 19.11 23.37 -15.72
CA GLU A 130 18.71 24.78 -15.84
C GLU A 130 17.37 25.07 -15.12
N GLY A 131 16.45 24.10 -15.07
CA GLY A 131 15.15 24.22 -14.41
C GLY A 131 15.19 24.03 -12.88
N ILE A 132 16.12 23.22 -12.38
CA ILE A 132 16.28 22.96 -10.93
C ILE A 132 16.89 24.17 -10.20
N GLY A 133 17.56 25.09 -10.91
CA GLY A 133 18.05 26.36 -10.35
C GLY A 133 16.96 27.31 -9.84
N ASN A 134 15.67 27.08 -10.15
CA ASN A 134 14.56 27.95 -9.77
C ASN A 134 13.63 27.36 -8.68
N ILE A 135 13.90 26.17 -8.14
CA ILE A 135 13.14 25.64 -7.00
C ILE A 135 13.92 25.96 -5.72
N VAL A 136 13.85 27.22 -5.31
CA VAL A 136 14.09 27.61 -3.92
C VAL A 136 12.94 27.00 -3.10
N ILE A 137 13.19 25.85 -2.46
CA ILE A 137 12.35 25.37 -1.37
C ILE A 137 12.66 26.28 -0.18
N THR A 138 11.87 27.34 -0.01
CA THR A 138 11.86 28.12 1.24
C THR A 138 11.28 27.21 2.33
N VAL A 139 12.12 26.85 3.29
CA VAL A 139 11.74 26.17 4.54
C VAL A 139 11.01 27.14 5.45
#